data_AF-A0A0N4XBF6-F1
#
_entry.id   AF-A0A0N4XBF6-F1
#
_cell.length_a   1.000
_cell.length_b   1.000
_cell.length_c   1.000
_cell.angle_alpha   90.00
_cell.angle_beta   90.00
_cell.angle_gamma   90.00
#
_symmetry.space_group_name_H-M   'P 1'
#
loop_
_entity.id
_entity.type
_entity.pdbx_description
1 polymer ?
#
loop_
_entity_poly.entity_id
_entity_poly.type
_entity_poly.pdbx_seq_one_letter_code
_entity_poly.pdbx_strand_id
1 'polypeptide(L)'
;MSGPGGSGVGADSSSYVDDADGGDGSSMDASRDIAHVKAILEEAGVTDYDPRVVHLLLDLLYSTTSSLLTQAKAISQHCGKMVIDEPDVQIAVDFSGMFVKLESFRRPFSYLYLTIVHWAPLMVEAVSDILM
;
A
#
# COMPACT_ATOMS: atom_id res chain seq x y z
N MET A 1 -46.82 -53.61 -9.42
CA MET A 1 -46.46 -54.94 -8.90
C MET A 1 -44.99 -55.18 -9.20
N SER A 2 -44.21 -55.38 -8.13
CA SER A 2 -42.87 -55.99 -8.09
C SER A 2 -41.70 -55.28 -8.80
N GLY A 3 -40.76 -54.73 -8.00
CA GLY A 3 -39.33 -54.83 -8.30
C GLY A 3 -38.83 -56.26 -8.02
N PRO A 4 -37.51 -56.59 -7.93
CA PRO A 4 -36.29 -55.77 -7.96
C PRO A 4 -35.18 -56.36 -8.89
N GLY A 5 -33.96 -55.81 -8.85
CA GLY A 5 -32.76 -56.55 -9.28
C GLY A 5 -31.68 -55.68 -9.93
N GLY A 6 -30.67 -55.30 -9.15
CA GLY A 6 -29.56 -54.46 -9.60
C GLY A 6 -28.47 -55.19 -10.35
N SER A 7 -27.50 -54.42 -10.84
CA SER A 7 -26.08 -54.81 -10.90
C SER A 7 -25.26 -53.55 -11.16
N GLY A 8 -24.37 -53.26 -10.22
CA GLY A 8 -23.39 -52.19 -10.35
C GLY A 8 -22.26 -52.58 -11.29
N VAL A 9 -21.84 -51.60 -12.09
CA VAL A 9 -20.52 -51.45 -12.69
C VAL A 9 -20.34 -49.94 -12.76
N GLY A 10 -19.24 -49.31 -12.45
CA GLY A 10 -17.89 -49.68 -12.08
C GLY A 10 -17.18 -48.34 -12.04
N ALA A 11 -16.47 -48.07 -10.95
CA ALA A 11 -15.79 -46.81 -10.71
C ALA A 11 -14.99 -46.35 -11.92
N ASP A 12 -15.38 -45.26 -12.58
CA ASP A 12 -14.45 -44.49 -13.37
C ASP A 12 -13.64 -43.63 -12.39
N SER A 13 -12.47 -44.15 -12.05
CA SER A 13 -11.38 -43.39 -11.48
C SER A 13 -10.91 -42.37 -12.52
N SER A 14 -11.62 -41.25 -12.65
CA SER A 14 -11.05 -40.04 -13.22
C SER A 14 -10.25 -39.36 -12.10
N SER A 15 -9.06 -39.89 -11.83
CA SER A 15 -8.06 -39.18 -11.04
C SER A 15 -7.67 -37.93 -11.81
N TYR A 16 -8.28 -36.81 -11.46
CA TYR A 16 -7.85 -35.49 -11.91
C TYR A 16 -6.52 -35.19 -11.21
N VAL A 17 -5.43 -35.73 -11.77
CA VAL A 17 -4.07 -35.31 -11.45
C VAL A 17 -3.85 -33.96 -12.14
N ASP A 18 -4.41 -32.92 -11.52
CA ASP A 18 -3.97 -31.54 -11.78
C ASP A 18 -2.69 -31.35 -10.98
N ASP A 19 -1.60 -31.94 -11.48
CA ASP A 19 -0.25 -31.55 -11.08
C ASP A 19 0.06 -30.20 -11.73
N ALA A 20 -0.70 -29.18 -11.33
CA ALA A 20 -0.28 -27.80 -11.48
C ALA A 20 0.81 -27.55 -10.44
N ASP A 21 2.02 -28.03 -10.74
CA ASP A 21 3.28 -27.49 -10.22
C ASP A 21 3.39 -26.04 -10.71
N GLY A 22 2.60 -25.18 -10.07
CA GLY A 22 2.65 -23.74 -10.20
C GLY A 22 3.92 -23.25 -9.51
N GLY A 23 5.04 -23.39 -10.22
CA GLY A 23 6.32 -22.83 -9.84
C GLY A 23 6.16 -21.38 -9.36
N ASP A 24 6.77 -21.15 -8.20
CA ASP A 24 6.91 -19.93 -7.42
C ASP A 24 7.33 -18.68 -8.25
N GLY A 25 6.42 -18.17 -9.08
CA GLY A 25 6.56 -16.86 -9.73
C GLY A 25 6.38 -15.69 -8.75
N SER A 26 5.84 -15.97 -7.56
CA SER A 26 5.56 -14.96 -6.54
C SER A 26 6.85 -14.45 -5.85
N SER A 27 7.83 -15.33 -5.59
CA SER A 27 9.04 -14.91 -4.89
C SER A 27 9.95 -13.97 -5.69
N MET A 28 10.00 -14.12 -7.02
CA MET A 28 10.83 -13.27 -7.89
C MET A 28 10.27 -11.84 -8.01
N ASP A 29 8.95 -11.69 -8.13
CA ASP A 29 8.33 -10.38 -8.19
C ASP A 29 8.40 -9.68 -6.82
N ALA A 30 8.08 -10.40 -5.73
CA ALA A 30 8.26 -9.87 -4.37
C ALA A 30 9.71 -9.41 -4.10
N SER A 31 10.71 -10.15 -4.59
CA SER A 31 12.12 -9.78 -4.46
C SER A 31 12.47 -8.50 -5.25
N ARG A 32 11.87 -8.30 -6.43
CA ARG A 32 12.06 -7.11 -7.25
C ARG A 32 11.43 -5.88 -6.61
N ASP A 33 10.22 -6.01 -6.08
CA ASP A 33 9.49 -4.92 -5.44
C ASP A 33 10.18 -4.48 -4.15
N ILE A 34 10.73 -5.43 -3.38
CA ILE A 34 11.61 -5.14 -2.24
C ILE A 34 12.84 -4.32 -2.70
N ALA A 35 13.48 -4.69 -3.81
CA ALA A 35 14.63 -3.95 -4.31
C ALA A 35 14.27 -2.51 -4.73
N HIS A 36 13.11 -2.32 -5.37
CA HIS A 36 12.61 -0.99 -5.72
C HIS A 36 12.32 -0.13 -4.49
N VAL A 37 11.66 -0.68 -3.47
CA VAL A 37 11.37 0.04 -2.23
C VAL A 37 12.64 0.45 -1.50
N LYS A 38 13.68 -0.40 -1.49
CA LYS A 38 14.99 -0.05 -0.92
C LYS A 38 15.66 1.10 -1.67
N ALA A 39 15.62 1.08 -3.01
CA ALA A 39 16.17 2.17 -3.82
C ALA A 39 15.46 3.51 -3.53
N ILE A 40 14.14 3.50 -3.34
CA ILE A 40 13.37 4.70 -2.95
C ILE A 40 13.80 5.21 -1.57
N LEU A 41 14.02 4.32 -0.59
CA LEU A 41 14.48 4.72 0.75
C LEU A 41 15.89 5.31 0.73
N GLU A 42 16.77 4.76 -0.11
CA GLU A 42 18.13 5.27 -0.33
C GLU A 42 18.10 6.66 -0.98
N GLU A 43 17.28 6.87 -2.02
CA GLU A 43 17.09 8.17 -2.67
C GLU A 43 16.49 9.21 -1.70
N ALA A 44 15.63 8.78 -0.77
CA ALA A 44 15.09 9.63 0.28
C ALA A 44 16.09 9.96 1.41
N GLY A 45 17.32 9.40 1.37
CA GLY A 45 18.35 9.60 2.37
C GLY A 45 18.13 8.83 3.68
N VAL A 46 17.25 7.81 3.67
CA VAL A 46 16.96 6.97 4.84
C VAL A 46 17.77 5.68 4.72
N THR A 47 18.95 5.67 5.32
CA THR A 47 19.89 4.52 5.26
C THR A 47 19.77 3.56 6.43
N ASP A 48 19.12 3.96 7.53
CA ASP A 48 18.96 3.16 8.75
C ASP A 48 17.47 3.02 9.07
N TYR A 49 16.88 1.89 8.65
CA TYR A 49 15.47 1.58 8.84
C TYR A 49 15.28 0.14 9.29
N ASP A 50 14.24 -0.09 10.09
CA ASP A 50 13.87 -1.45 10.50
C ASP A 50 13.37 -2.23 9.26
N PRO A 51 13.77 -3.49 9.06
CA PRO A 51 13.33 -4.31 7.93
C PRO A 51 11.80 -4.40 7.78
N ARG A 52 11.03 -4.24 8.87
CA ARG A 52 9.56 -4.22 8.84
C ARG A 52 9.01 -3.00 8.09
N VAL A 53 9.75 -1.90 8.02
CA VAL A 53 9.34 -0.68 7.30
C VAL A 53 9.23 -0.96 5.80
N VAL A 54 10.13 -1.78 5.25
CA VAL A 54 10.08 -2.17 3.83
C VAL A 54 8.80 -2.95 3.54
N HIS A 55 8.47 -3.92 4.39
CA HIS A 55 7.26 -4.72 4.23
C HIS A 55 6.01 -3.86 4.40
N LEU A 56 5.98 -2.98 5.41
CA LEU A 56 4.88 -2.03 5.62
C LEU A 56 4.69 -1.08 4.43
N LEU A 57 5.78 -0.61 3.83
CA LEU A 57 5.73 0.27 2.68
C LEU A 57 5.21 -0.47 1.44
N LEU A 58 5.64 -1.71 1.23
CA LEU A 58 5.06 -2.57 0.19
C LEU A 58 3.56 -2.77 0.40
N ASP A 59 3.14 -3.19 1.59
CA ASP A 59 1.73 -3.41 1.92
C ASP A 59 0.91 -2.13 1.74
N LEU A 60 1.46 -0.99 2.13
CA LEU A 60 0.84 0.31 1.93
C LEU A 60 0.63 0.58 0.43
N LEU A 61 1.66 0.40 -0.40
CA LEU A 61 1.60 0.66 -1.83
C LEU A 61 0.58 -0.26 -2.54
N TYR A 62 0.57 -1.56 -2.23
CA TYR A 62 -0.37 -2.51 -2.83
C TYR A 62 -1.80 -2.28 -2.36
N SER A 63 -2.02 -2.15 -1.05
CA SER A 63 -3.35 -1.95 -0.48
C SER A 63 -3.96 -0.64 -0.98
N THR A 64 -3.16 0.42 -1.03
CA THR A 64 -3.56 1.70 -1.59
C THR A 64 -3.94 1.60 -3.06
N THR A 65 -3.05 1.06 -3.89
CA THR A 65 -3.29 0.97 -5.34
C THR A 65 -4.53 0.13 -5.63
N SER A 66 -4.66 -1.01 -4.94
CA SER A 66 -5.83 -1.90 -5.07
C SER A 66 -7.13 -1.22 -4.65
N SER A 67 -7.13 -0.51 -3.52
CA SER A 67 -8.29 0.25 -3.05
C SER A 67 -8.67 1.36 -4.03
N LEU A 68 -7.67 2.08 -4.55
CA LEU A 68 -7.85 3.17 -5.51
C LEU A 68 -8.41 2.67 -6.84
N LEU A 69 -7.88 1.57 -7.37
CA LEU A 69 -8.41 0.94 -8.58
C LEU A 69 -9.83 0.41 -8.39
N THR A 70 -10.16 -0.07 -7.19
CA THR A 70 -11.52 -0.50 -6.86
C THR A 70 -12.50 0.68 -6.88
N GLN A 71 -12.09 1.84 -6.34
CA GLN A 71 -12.89 3.07 -6.39
C GLN A 71 -13.02 3.61 -7.81
N ALA A 72 -11.92 3.66 -8.57
CA ALA A 72 -11.93 4.09 -9.97
C ALA A 72 -12.84 3.20 -10.83
N LYS A 73 -12.81 1.88 -10.62
CA LYS A 73 -13.72 0.94 -11.30
C LYS A 73 -15.19 1.22 -10.96
N ALA A 74 -15.52 1.52 -9.70
CA ALA A 74 -16.88 1.85 -9.31
C ALA A 74 -17.37 3.16 -9.97
N ILE A 75 -16.49 4.17 -10.08
CA ILE A 75 -16.77 5.43 -10.77
C ILE A 75 -16.98 5.19 -12.27
N SER A 76 -16.11 4.40 -12.90
CA SER A 76 -16.21 4.05 -14.32
C SER A 76 -17.50 3.31 -14.65
N GLN A 77 -17.90 2.35 -13.80
CA GLN A 77 -19.18 1.65 -13.89
C GLN A 77 -20.38 2.60 -13.73
N HIS A 78 -20.28 3.60 -12.86
CA HIS A 78 -21.31 4.62 -12.70
C HIS A 78 -21.49 5.46 -13.99
N CYS A 79 -20.40 5.67 -14.74
CA CYS A 79 -20.42 6.33 -16.04
C CYS A 79 -20.79 5.39 -17.21
N GLY A 80 -21.09 4.11 -16.95
CA GLY A 80 -21.44 3.11 -17.97
C GLY A 80 -20.26 2.63 -18.82
N LYS A 81 -19.02 2.89 -18.38
CA LYS A 81 -17.80 2.50 -19.09
C LYS A 81 -17.26 1.18 -18.54
N MET A 82 -16.78 0.31 -19.44
CA MET A 82 -16.15 -0.97 -19.06
C MET A 82 -14.63 -0.86 -18.89
N VAL A 83 -14.05 0.27 -19.27
CA VAL A 83 -12.61 0.55 -19.23
C VAL A 83 -12.38 1.71 -18.29
N ILE A 84 -11.42 1.57 -17.37
CA ILE A 84 -11.01 2.62 -16.45
C ILE A 84 -10.30 3.71 -17.27
N ASP A 85 -10.83 4.93 -17.24
CA ASP A 85 -10.22 6.08 -17.90
C ASP A 85 -9.40 6.92 -16.89
N GLU A 86 -8.48 7.74 -17.41
CA GLU A 86 -7.73 8.74 -16.63
C GLU A 86 -8.60 9.59 -15.67
N PRO A 87 -9.76 10.16 -16.07
CA PRO A 87 -10.64 10.89 -15.17
C PRO A 87 -11.17 10.04 -14.00
N ASP A 88 -11.43 8.75 -14.21
CA ASP A 88 -11.95 7.86 -13.15
C ASP A 88 -10.90 7.67 -12.04
N VAL A 89 -9.62 7.60 -12.44
CA VAL A 89 -8.47 7.53 -11.53
C VAL A 89 -8.27 8.85 -10.80
N GLN A 90 -8.36 9.99 -11.49
CA GLN A 90 -8.25 11.32 -10.86
C GLN A 90 -9.31 11.51 -9.78
N ILE A 91 -10.58 11.20 -10.08
CA ILE A 91 -11.67 11.28 -9.12
C ILE A 91 -11.44 10.29 -7.96
N ALA A 92 -10.97 9.07 -8.23
CA ALA A 92 -10.66 8.11 -7.18
C ALA A 92 -9.53 8.59 -6.25
N VAL A 93 -8.48 9.23 -6.79
CA VAL A 93 -7.40 9.83 -5.99
C VAL A 93 -7.94 10.93 -5.07
N ASP A 94 -8.78 11.82 -5.60
CA ASP A 94 -9.39 12.92 -4.85
C ASP A 94 -10.28 12.40 -3.71
N PHE A 95 -11.06 11.35 -3.97
CA PHE A 95 -11.94 10.72 -2.97
C PHE A 95 -11.20 9.83 -1.98
N SER A 96 -10.10 9.20 -2.39
CA SER A 96 -9.24 8.40 -1.52
C SER A 96 -8.62 9.27 -0.41
N GLY A 97 -8.44 10.57 -0.66
CA GLY A 97 -7.96 11.53 0.35
C GLY A 97 -6.53 11.28 0.82
N MET A 98 -5.83 10.31 0.24
CA MET A 98 -4.46 9.95 0.59
C MET A 98 -3.48 11.11 0.29
N PHE A 99 -3.74 11.89 -0.75
CA PHE A 99 -2.93 13.06 -1.09
C PHE A 99 -3.08 14.19 -0.06
N VAL A 100 -4.28 14.37 0.51
CA VAL A 100 -4.54 15.35 1.59
C VAL A 100 -3.84 14.95 2.89
N LYS A 101 -3.69 13.64 3.15
CA LYS A 101 -2.99 13.13 4.32
C LYS A 101 -1.47 13.33 4.24
N LEU A 102 -0.88 13.26 3.04
CA LEU A 102 0.56 13.42 2.82
C LEU A 102 1.00 14.89 2.76
N GLU A 103 0.17 15.81 2.27
CA GLU A 103 0.47 17.25 2.37
C GLU A 103 0.41 17.78 3.81
N SER A 104 -0.43 17.19 4.67
CA SER A 104 -0.49 17.54 6.09
C SER A 104 0.77 17.08 6.86
N PHE A 105 1.45 16.03 6.39
CA PHE A 105 2.73 15.56 6.95
C PHE A 105 3.94 16.40 6.49
N ARG A 106 3.80 17.21 5.42
CA ARG A 106 4.84 18.12 4.92
C ARG A 106 4.69 19.56 5.40
N ARG A 107 4.07 19.80 6.57
CA ARG A 107 4.10 21.12 7.25
C ARG A 107 4.30 21.09 8.79
N PRO A 108 5.16 20.23 9.40
CA PRO A 108 5.66 20.54 10.74
C PRO A 108 7.02 21.28 10.74
N PHE A 109 7.83 21.21 9.68
CA PHE A 109 9.21 21.70 9.76
C PHE A 109 9.43 23.19 9.48
N SER A 110 8.49 23.90 8.83
CA SER A 110 8.64 25.35 8.61
C SER A 110 8.32 26.18 9.86
N TYR A 111 7.43 25.70 10.73
CA TYR A 111 7.05 26.42 11.95
C TYR A 111 8.02 26.16 13.12
N LEU A 112 8.70 25.02 13.15
CA LEU A 112 9.65 24.68 14.20
C LEU A 112 10.95 25.50 14.11
N TYR A 113 11.41 25.83 12.89
CA TYR A 113 12.60 26.68 12.71
C TYR A 113 12.33 28.14 13.08
N LEU A 114 11.13 28.65 12.81
CA LEU A 114 10.75 30.03 13.15
C LEU A 114 10.53 30.23 14.66
N THR A 115 10.04 29.23 15.39
CA THR A 115 9.94 29.31 16.85
C THR A 115 11.29 29.14 17.54
N ILE A 116 12.15 28.23 17.08
CA ILE A 116 13.48 28.02 17.69
C ILE A 116 14.39 29.23 17.48
N VAL A 117 14.43 29.83 16.28
CA VAL A 117 15.29 30.99 16.00
C VAL A 117 14.77 32.27 16.66
N HIS A 118 13.45 32.40 16.83
CA HIS A 118 12.86 33.58 17.49
C HIS A 118 12.91 33.51 19.03
N TRP A 119 12.95 32.32 19.63
CA TRP A 119 12.99 32.14 21.09
C TRP A 119 14.38 31.88 21.68
N ALA A 120 15.40 31.63 20.85
CA ALA A 120 16.79 31.51 21.30
C ALA A 120 17.29 32.69 22.17
N PRO A 121 17.04 33.98 21.84
CA PRO A 121 17.50 35.08 22.68
C PRO A 121 16.72 35.20 24.00
N LEU A 122 15.45 34.77 24.06
CA LEU A 122 14.64 34.81 25.28
C LEU A 122 15.01 33.68 26.27
N MET A 123 15.45 32.52 25.79
CA MET A 123 15.94 31.45 26.67
C MET A 123 17.30 31.78 27.30
N VAL A 124 18.17 32.53 26.62
CA VAL A 124 19.49 32.91 27.18
C VAL A 124 19.33 33.96 28.29
N GLU A 125 18.43 34.92 28.13
CA GLU A 125 18.12 35.91 29.17
C GLU A 125 17.49 35.24 30.40
N ALA A 126 16.51 34.35 30.20
CA ALA A 126 15.83 33.67 31.31
C ALA A 126 16.75 32.76 32.14
N VAL A 127 17.79 32.18 31.54
CA VAL A 127 18.78 31.36 32.25
C VAL A 127 19.82 32.24 32.97
N SER A 128 20.08 33.45 32.47
CA SER A 128 20.99 34.41 33.12
C SER A 128 20.37 35.03 34.38
N ASP A 129 19.06 35.30 34.39
CA ASP A 129 18.35 35.80 35.58
C ASP A 129 18.21 34.76 36.70
N ILE A 130 18.30 33.47 36.37
CA ILE A 130 18.22 32.37 37.35
C ILE A 130 19.59 32.08 37.99
N LEU A 131 20.69 32.52 37.38
CA LEU A 131 22.05 32.19 37.81
C LEU A 131 22.77 33.33 38.55
N MET A 132 22.08 34.42 38.90
CA MET A 132 22.63 35.57 39.63
C MET A 132 21.83 35.84 40.91
#